data_AF-A0A932QSW8-F1
#
_entry.id   AF-A0A932QSW8-F1
#
_cell.length_a   1.000
_cell.length_b   1.000
_cell.length_c   1.000
_cell.angle_alpha   90.00
_cell.angle_beta   90.00
_cell.angle_gamma   90.00
#
_symmetry.space_group_name_H-M   'P 1'
#
loop_
_entity.id
_entity.type
_entity.pdbx_description
1 polymer ?
#
loop_
_entity_poly.entity_id
_entity_poly.type
_entity_poly.pdbx_seq_one_letter_code
_entity_poly.pdbx_strand_id
1 'polypeptide(L)' 'MIITVDFTKEGFVRLIDQRLLPAEEVVVECGDYLQVAEAIRNMTVRGAPAIGVAAAGGVALGARAINTADVGRFE' A
#
# COMPACT_ATOMS: atom_id res chain seq x y z
N MET A 1 -14.55 -12.99 5.32
CA MET A 1 -14.46 -11.51 5.39
C MET A 1 -13.27 -11.12 4.53
N ILE A 2 -13.49 -10.40 3.43
CA ILE A 2 -12.39 -9.96 2.55
C ILE A 2 -11.82 -8.67 3.13
N ILE A 3 -10.51 -8.64 3.37
CA ILE A 3 -9.82 -7.46 3.89
C ILE A 3 -9.38 -6.60 2.69
N THR A 4 -9.72 -5.31 2.71
CA THR A 4 -9.42 -4.41 1.58
C THR A 4 -7.96 -3.97 1.56
N VAL A 5 -7.42 -3.66 2.74
CA VAL A 5 -6.04 -3.23 2.96
C VAL A 5 -5.53 -3.93 4.21
N ASP A 6 -4.37 -4.55 4.13
CA ASP A 6 -3.73 -5.25 5.24
C ASP A 6 -2.21 -4.99 5.24
N PHE A 7 -1.55 -5.19 6.38
CA PHE A 7 -0.13 -4.93 6.58
C PHE A 7 0.58 -6.16 7.12
N THR A 8 1.65 -6.58 6.47
CA THR A 8 2.46 -7.71 6.96
C THR A 8 3.47 -7.25 8.01
N LYS A 9 4.02 -8.19 8.78
CA LYS A 9 5.05 -7.90 9.79
C LYS A 9 6.38 -7.48 9.15
N GLU A 10 6.62 -7.93 7.93
CA GLU A 10 7.76 -7.57 7.08
C GLU A 10 7.57 -6.16 6.47
N GLY A 11 6.35 -5.62 6.60
CA GLY A 11 5.92 -4.28 6.27
C GLY A 11 5.47 -4.09 4.83
N PHE A 12 5.07 -5.16 4.16
CA PHE A 12 4.36 -5.06 2.88
C PHE A 12 2.93 -4.54 3.09
N VAL A 13 2.43 -3.77 2.12
CA VAL A 13 1.02 -3.38 2.03
C VAL A 13 0.31 -4.36 1.11
N ARG A 14 -0.69 -5.08 1.63
CA ARG A 14 -1.49 -6.05 0.87
C ARG A 14 -2.84 -5.45 0.53
N LEU A 15 -3.23 -5.55 -0.73
CA LEU A 15 -4.45 -4.96 -1.27
C LEU A 15 -5.25 -6.03 -2.00
N ILE A 16 -6.56 -6.10 -1.78
CA ILE A 16 -7.42 -6.86 -2.69
C ILE A 16 -7.50 -6.14 -4.03
N ASP A 17 -7.29 -6.85 -5.14
CA ASP A 17 -7.44 -6.29 -6.48
C ASP A 17 -8.92 -6.16 -6.86
N GLN A 18 -9.47 -4.98 -6.59
CA GLN A 18 -10.89 -4.69 -6.86
C GLN A 18 -11.22 -4.61 -8.36
N ARG A 19 -10.23 -4.64 -9.26
CA ARG A 19 -10.43 -4.66 -10.71
C ARG A 19 -10.87 -6.04 -11.20
N LEU A 20 -10.49 -7.09 -10.46
CA LEU A 20 -10.78 -8.48 -10.81
C LEU A 20 -12.04 -9.01 -10.13
N LEU A 21 -12.49 -8.35 -9.06
CA LEU A 21 -13.77 -8.69 -8.44
C LEU A 21 -14.96 -8.38 -9.38
N PRO A 22 -16.00 -9.23 -9.39
CA PRO A 22 -16.19 -10.42 -8.56
C PRO A 22 -15.64 -11.72 -9.18
N ALA A 23 -14.98 -11.66 -10.34
CA ALA A 23 -14.55 -12.85 -11.08
C ALA A 23 -13.42 -13.59 -10.35
N GLU A 24 -12.44 -12.87 -9.81
CA GLU A 24 -11.29 -13.44 -9.11
C GLU A 24 -10.95 -12.64 -7.85
N GLU A 25 -10.63 -13.37 -6.76
CA GLU A 25 -10.15 -12.81 -5.50
C GLU A 25 -8.62 -12.90 -5.45
N VAL A 26 -7.94 -11.84 -5.86
CA VAL A 26 -6.47 -11.76 -5.92
C VAL A 26 -5.95 -10.69 -4.97
N VAL A 27 -4.94 -11.03 -4.18
CA VAL A 27 -4.22 -10.09 -3.32
C VAL A 27 -2.93 -9.64 -4.00
N VAL A 28 -2.71 -8.34 -4.06
CA VAL A 28 -1.48 -7.72 -4.56
C VAL A 28 -0.65 -7.25 -3.37
N GLU A 29 0.63 -7.60 -3.36
CA GLU A 29 1.59 -7.16 -2.35
C GLU A 29 2.44 -6.00 -2.90
N CYS A 30 2.47 -4.89 -2.17
CA CYS A 30 3.32 -3.74 -2.44
C CYS A 30 4.45 -3.71 -1.41
N GLY A 31 5.69 -3.85 -1.88
CA GLY A 31 6.92 -3.80 -1.09
C GLY A 31 7.57 -2.42 -1.01
N ASP A 32 7.12 -1.48 -1.85
CA ASP A 32 7.56 -0.08 -1.79
C ASP A 32 6.39 0.91 -2.00
N TYR A 33 6.66 2.19 -1.73
CA TYR A 33 5.67 3.25 -1.82
C TYR A 33 5.24 3.57 -3.27
N LEU A 34 6.05 3.25 -4.27
CA LEU A 34 5.72 3.45 -5.69
C LEU A 34 4.69 2.42 -6.16
N GLN A 35 4.81 1.17 -5.71
CA GLN A 35 3.83 0.12 -5.94
C GLN A 35 2.48 0.46 -5.29
N VAL A 36 2.49 1.00 -4.07
CA VAL A 36 1.27 1.50 -3.42
C VAL A 36 0.64 2.64 -4.24
N ALA A 37 1.44 3.61 -4.69
CA ALA A 37 0.94 4.73 -5.50
C ALA A 37 0.36 4.25 -6.84
N GLU A 38 0.97 3.25 -7.47
CA GLU A 38 0.45 2.60 -8.68
C GLU A 38 -0.88 1.89 -8.40
N ALA A 39 -0.97 1.13 -7.31
CA ALA A 39 -2.19 0.41 -6.92
C ALA A 39 -3.38 1.35 -6.66
N ILE A 40 -3.13 2.56 -6.15
CA ILE A 40 -4.16 3.61 -6.03
C ILE A 40 -4.51 4.18 -7.40
N ARG A 41 -3.51 4.55 -8.23
CA ARG A 41 -3.72 5.19 -9.53
C ARG A 41 -4.48 4.30 -10.52
N ASN A 42 -4.16 3.00 -10.55
CA ASN A 42 -4.79 2.05 -11.45
C ASN A 42 -6.07 1.42 -10.87
N MET A 43 -6.51 1.87 -9.69
CA MET A 43 -7.71 1.40 -9.00
C MET A 43 -7.67 -0.08 -8.56
N THR A 44 -6.48 -0.67 -8.34
CA THR A 44 -6.34 -1.93 -7.59
C THR A 44 -7.04 -1.79 -6.23
N VAL A 45 -6.78 -0.68 -5.53
CA VAL A 45 -7.54 -0.25 -4.35
C VAL A 45 -8.30 1.03 -4.65
N ARG A 46 -9.54 1.13 -4.15
CA ARG A 46 -10.40 2.31 -4.31
C ARG A 46 -11.37 2.45 -3.14
N GLY A 47 -12.03 3.60 -3.06
CA GLY A 47 -12.86 4.02 -1.94
C GLY A 47 -12.06 4.90 -0.98
N ALA A 48 -12.60 6.06 -0.62
CA ALA A 48 -11.84 7.09 0.10
C ALA A 48 -11.17 6.58 1.40
N PRO A 49 -11.84 5.79 2.27
CA PRO A 49 -11.18 5.24 3.45
C PRO A 49 -10.03 4.28 3.12
N ALA A 50 -10.22 3.38 2.15
CA ALA A 50 -9.20 2.40 1.76
C ALA A 50 -7.97 3.06 1.12
N ILE A 51 -8.20 4.08 0.28
CA ILE A 51 -7.12 4.90 -0.29
C ILE A 51 -6.31 5.56 0.83
N GLY A 52 -6.96 6.12 1.85
CA GLY A 52 -6.27 6.72 3.00
C GLY A 52 -5.38 5.72 3.74
N VAL A 53 -5.90 4.53 4.04
CA VAL A 53 -5.13 3.47 4.72
C VAL A 53 -3.96 2.99 3.85
N ALA A 54 -4.18 2.74 2.55
CA ALA A 54 -3.12 2.34 1.64
C ALA A 54 -2.03 3.41 1.52
N ALA A 55 -2.40 4.69 1.37
CA ALA A 55 -1.47 5.80 1.31
C ALA A 55 -0.63 5.94 2.59
N ALA A 56 -1.23 5.77 3.77
CA ALA A 56 -0.49 5.74 5.03
C ALA A 56 0.56 4.60 5.06
N GLY A 57 0.18 3.43 4.52
CA GLY A 57 1.10 2.33 4.26
C GLY A 57 2.27 2.69 3.36
N GLY A 58 1.99 3.35 2.24
CA GLY A 58 3.00 3.87 1.32
C GLY A 58 3.98 4.83 2.00
N VAL A 59 3.48 5.76 2.83
CA VAL A 59 4.34 6.66 3.62
C VAL A 59 5.24 5.89 4.58
N ALA A 60 4.71 4.89 5.29
CA ALA A 60 5.51 4.06 6.20
C ALA A 60 6.60 3.25 5.45
N LEU A 61 6.29 2.73 4.26
CA LEU A 61 7.26 2.07 3.39
C LEU A 61 8.35 3.02 2.91
N GLY A 62 7.98 4.23 2.46
CA GLY A 62 8.93 5.26 2.05
C GLY A 62 9.86 5.66 3.20
N ALA A 63 9.30 5.92 4.39
CA ALA A 63 10.05 6.22 5.60
C ALA A 63 11.09 5.15 5.95
N ARG A 64 10.76 3.86 5.78
CA ARG A 64 11.69 2.74 6.03
C ARG A 64 12.81 2.64 5.01
N ALA A 65 12.62 3.19 3.81
CA ALA A 65 13.64 3.19 2.75
C ALA A 65 14.70 4.29 2.97
N ILE A 66 14.42 5.30 3.80
CA ILE A 66 15.34 6.39 4.10
C ILE A 66 16.39 5.90 5.12
N ASN A 67 17.66 5.93 4.74
CA ASN A 67 18.78 5.56 5.61
C ASN A 67 19.51 6.82 6.11
N THR A 68 19.01 7.41 7.19
CA THR A 68 19.63 8.57 7.83
C THR A 68 19.46 8.52 9.35
N ALA A 69 20.45 9.02 10.08
CA ALA A 69 20.36 9.31 11.51
C ALA A 69 20.08 10.80 11.79
N ASP A 70 20.14 11.64 10.74
CA ASP A 70 19.86 13.07 10.81
C ASP A 70 18.42 13.32 10.36
N VAL A 71 17.59 13.79 11.29
CA VAL A 71 16.19 14.14 11.05
C VAL A 71 16.06 15.24 9.99
N GLY A 72 17.05 16.14 9.88
CA GLY A 72 17.08 17.18 8.86
C GLY A 72 17.32 16.65 7.44
N ARG A 73 17.69 15.37 7.29
CA ARG A 73 17.89 14.67 6.02
C ARG A 73 16.88 13.54 5.81
N PHE A 74 15.80 13.53 6.59
CA PHE A 74 14.72 12.57 6.44
C PHE A 74 13.73 13.06 5.37
N GLU A 75 14.10 12.83 4.12
CA GLU A 75 13.32 13.18 2.92
C GLU A 75 13.34 12.06 1.87
#